data_AF-A0A923Y0P3-F1
#
_entry.id   AF-A0A923Y0P3-F1
#
_cell.length_a   1.000
_cell.length_b   1.000
_cell.length_c   1.000
_cell.angle_alpha   90.00
_cell.angle_beta   90.00
_cell.angle_gamma   90.00
#
_symmetry.space_group_name_H-M   'P 1'
#
loop_
_entity.id
_entity.type
_entity.pdbx_description
1 polymer ?
#
loop_
_entity_poly.entity_id
_entity_poly.type
_entity_poly.pdbx_seq_one_letter_code
_entity_poly.pdbx_strand_id
1 'polypeptide(L)'
;MPLGDELDAPLAERLRPKTLDEVIGQQHLLGPGKPLRAAFESGRLHSMILWGPPGVGKTTLARLVAQDFDAQFIAISAVLGGVKDIRDAVERAQVAKGSQRRTVVFVDEVHRFNKAQQDAFLPHVESGLFIFIGATTENPSFEVNSALLSRATVHVLKSLGEDDLGELLTRPAALLHAPPLSDVARDR
;
A
#
# COMPACT_ATOMS: atom_id res chain seq x y z
N MET A 1 10.32 4.20 29.58
CA MET A 1 9.76 4.51 28.24
C MET A 1 10.33 3.46 27.28
N PRO A 2 9.54 2.71 26.51
CA PRO A 2 10.12 1.65 25.70
C PRO A 2 10.68 2.28 24.41
N LEU A 3 11.98 2.59 24.44
CA LEU A 3 12.80 2.89 23.26
C LEU A 3 13.33 1.58 22.60
N GLY A 4 12.79 0.42 23.01
CA GLY A 4 13.32 -0.90 22.64
C GLY A 4 12.89 -1.40 21.26
N ASP A 5 11.61 -1.24 20.89
CA ASP A 5 11.08 -1.87 19.67
C ASP A 5 11.49 -1.17 18.36
N GLU A 6 11.80 0.13 18.37
CA GLU A 6 12.15 0.87 17.14
C GLU A 6 13.57 0.59 16.64
N LEU A 7 14.48 0.07 17.49
CA LEU A 7 15.85 -0.26 17.12
C LEU A 7 16.00 -1.69 16.57
N ASP A 8 15.09 -2.60 16.92
CA ASP A 8 15.12 -4.01 16.51
C ASP A 8 14.45 -4.27 15.15
N ALA A 9 13.66 -3.32 14.64
CA ALA A 9 13.07 -3.41 13.32
C ALA A 9 14.13 -3.22 12.21
N PRO A 10 14.07 -4.00 11.10
CA PRO A 10 14.96 -3.80 9.95
C PRO A 10 14.95 -2.35 9.47
N LEU A 11 16.09 -1.84 9.02
CA LEU A 11 16.23 -0.44 8.57
C LEU A 11 15.16 -0.06 7.53
N ALA A 12 14.85 -0.98 6.61
CA ALA A 12 13.80 -0.78 5.61
C ALA A 12 12.40 -0.50 6.21
N GLU A 13 12.08 -1.06 7.37
CA GLU A 13 10.83 -0.78 8.08
C GLU A 13 10.87 0.60 8.74
N ARG A 14 12.00 0.92 9.39
CA ARG A 14 12.23 2.21 10.07
C ARG A 14 12.22 3.41 9.11
N LEU A 15 12.65 3.19 7.86
CA LEU A 15 12.67 4.20 6.81
C LEU A 15 11.37 4.31 6.02
N ARG A 16 10.33 3.54 6.37
CA ARG A 16 9.05 3.67 5.67
C ARG A 16 8.52 5.09 5.83
N PRO A 17 8.12 5.74 4.71
CA PRO A 17 7.39 6.99 4.73
C PRO A 17 6.24 6.96 5.73
N LYS A 18 6.08 8.04 6.50
CA LYS A 18 4.98 8.26 7.46
C LYS A 18 3.87 9.14 6.89
N THR A 19 4.15 9.85 5.80
CA THR A 19 3.21 10.71 5.10
C THR A 19 3.26 10.47 3.59
N LEU A 20 2.22 10.90 2.86
CA LEU A 20 2.20 10.78 1.39
C LEU A 20 3.28 11.64 0.72
N ASP A 21 3.60 12.81 1.29
CA ASP A 21 4.65 13.70 0.80
C ASP A 21 6.05 13.08 0.95
N GLU A 22 6.20 12.12 1.86
CA GLU A 22 7.43 11.35 2.03
C GLU A 22 7.57 10.19 1.03
N VAL A 23 6.60 9.94 0.13
CA VAL A 23 6.73 8.84 -0.84
C VAL A 23 7.60 9.28 -2.02
N ILE A 24 8.70 8.57 -2.23
CA ILE A 24 9.68 8.86 -3.28
C ILE A 24 9.34 8.09 -4.56
N GLY A 25 9.60 8.69 -5.73
CA GLY A 25 9.46 8.09 -7.07
C GLY A 25 8.04 7.87 -7.59
N GLN A 26 7.00 8.27 -6.85
CA GLN A 26 5.60 8.14 -7.27
C GLN A 26 4.93 9.50 -7.53
N GLN A 27 5.71 10.53 -7.86
CA GLN A 27 5.21 11.90 -8.09
C GLN A 27 4.22 12.01 -9.26
N HIS A 28 4.22 11.08 -10.21
CA HIS A 28 3.21 11.02 -11.26
C HIS A 28 1.81 10.64 -10.75
N LEU A 29 1.72 10.00 -9.58
CA LEU A 29 0.47 9.66 -8.89
C LEU A 29 0.15 10.60 -7.73
N LEU A 30 1.18 11.00 -6.96
CA LEU A 30 1.06 11.70 -5.69
C LEU A 30 1.38 13.19 -5.75
N GLY A 31 1.90 13.67 -6.87
CA GLY A 31 2.20 15.08 -7.06
C GLY A 31 0.92 15.96 -7.05
N PRO A 32 1.07 17.28 -6.93
CA PRO A 32 -0.06 18.20 -6.90
C PRO A 32 -0.98 18.04 -8.10
N GLY A 33 -2.29 17.91 -7.85
CA GLY A 33 -3.32 17.76 -8.90
C GLY A 33 -3.32 16.39 -9.60
N LYS A 34 -2.53 15.41 -9.16
CA LYS A 34 -2.55 14.06 -9.72
C LYS A 34 -3.73 13.24 -9.20
N PRO A 35 -4.18 12.20 -9.93
CA PRO A 35 -5.44 11.51 -9.64
C PRO A 35 -5.50 10.92 -8.24
N LEU A 36 -4.40 10.29 -7.80
CA LEU A 36 -4.37 9.64 -6.50
C LEU A 36 -4.27 10.69 -5.37
N ARG A 37 -3.47 11.75 -5.56
CA ARG A 37 -3.42 12.92 -4.66
C ARG A 37 -4.79 13.58 -4.49
N ALA A 38 -5.50 13.83 -5.59
CA ALA A 38 -6.83 14.44 -5.56
C ALA A 38 -7.86 13.54 -4.84
N ALA A 39 -7.77 12.21 -5.00
CA ALA A 39 -8.62 11.27 -4.28
C ALA A 39 -8.38 11.35 -2.76
N PHE A 40 -7.12 11.42 -2.33
CA PHE A 40 -6.75 11.64 -0.93
C PHE A 40 -7.31 12.96 -0.39
N GLU A 41 -7.01 14.07 -1.06
CA GLU A 41 -7.41 15.42 -0.65
C GLU A 41 -8.94 15.60 -0.60
N SER A 42 -9.68 14.92 -1.49
CA SER A 42 -11.15 14.97 -1.51
C SER A 42 -11.81 14.16 -0.38
N GLY A 43 -11.05 13.38 0.38
CA GLY A 43 -11.58 12.52 1.44
C GLY A 43 -12.38 11.32 0.91
N ARG A 44 -12.32 11.03 -0.40
CA ARG A 44 -13.06 9.95 -1.08
C ARG A 44 -12.10 8.93 -1.63
N LEU A 45 -11.84 7.92 -0.81
CA LEU A 45 -11.03 6.78 -1.21
C LEU A 45 -11.91 5.69 -1.84
N HIS A 46 -11.57 5.30 -3.06
CA HIS A 46 -12.17 4.19 -3.77
C HIS A 46 -11.25 2.96 -3.71
N SER A 47 -11.81 1.78 -3.95
CA SER A 47 -11.01 0.57 -4.11
C SER A 47 -10.03 0.71 -5.27
N MET A 48 -8.86 0.09 -5.17
CA MET A 48 -7.80 0.23 -6.17
C MET A 48 -6.90 -0.99 -6.28
N ILE A 49 -6.19 -1.07 -7.40
CA ILE A 49 -5.10 -2.01 -7.64
C ILE A 49 -3.80 -1.23 -7.81
N LEU A 50 -2.81 -1.52 -6.97
CA LEU A 50 -1.45 -1.00 -7.07
C LEU A 50 -0.62 -1.99 -7.89
N TRP A 51 -0.27 -1.61 -9.11
CA TRP A 51 0.52 -2.45 -10.01
C TRP A 51 1.92 -1.86 -10.19
N GLY A 52 2.95 -2.63 -9.93
CA GLY A 52 4.32 -2.21 -10.20
C GLY A 52 5.34 -3.23 -9.70
N PRO A 53 6.63 -3.03 -10.02
CA PRO A 53 7.69 -3.97 -9.65
C PRO A 53 7.82 -4.15 -8.13
N PRO A 54 8.54 -5.19 -7.66
CA PRO A 54 8.83 -5.32 -6.24
C PRO A 54 9.62 -4.11 -5.72
N GLY A 55 9.39 -3.74 -4.45
CA GLY A 55 10.14 -2.65 -3.80
C GLY A 55 9.69 -1.22 -4.11
N VAL A 56 8.72 -0.99 -4.99
CA VAL A 56 8.26 0.38 -5.34
C VAL A 56 7.29 1.02 -4.33
N GLY A 57 7.08 0.39 -3.17
CA GLY A 57 6.28 0.97 -2.08
C GLY A 57 4.77 0.71 -2.13
N LYS A 58 4.29 -0.33 -2.83
CA LYS A 58 2.86 -0.72 -2.87
C LYS A 58 2.24 -0.85 -1.46
N THR A 59 2.89 -1.65 -0.60
CA THR A 59 2.43 -1.89 0.79
C THR A 59 2.51 -0.63 1.65
N THR A 60 3.56 0.18 1.47
CA THR A 60 3.71 1.47 2.16
C THR A 60 2.58 2.41 1.80
N LEU A 61 2.27 2.55 0.51
CA LEU A 61 1.20 3.41 0.03
C LEU A 61 -0.15 2.99 0.61
N ALA A 62 -0.47 1.69 0.59
CA ALA A 62 -1.70 1.17 1.19
C ALA A 62 -1.83 1.44 2.70
N ARG A 63 -0.71 1.42 3.45
CA ARG A 63 -0.70 1.75 4.88
C ARG A 63 -0.91 3.23 5.12
N LEU A 64 -0.22 4.08 4.36
CA LEU A 64 -0.39 5.53 4.43
C LEU A 64 -1.82 5.94 4.14
N VAL A 65 -2.43 5.32 3.12
CA VAL A 65 -3.85 5.48 2.81
C VAL A 65 -4.71 5.22 4.05
N ALA A 66 -4.54 4.07 4.70
CA ALA A 66 -5.36 3.74 5.86
C ALA A 66 -5.13 4.71 7.04
N GLN A 67 -3.89 5.16 7.25
CA GLN A 67 -3.55 6.12 8.29
C GLN A 67 -4.19 7.49 8.05
N ASP A 68 -4.09 8.02 6.82
CA ASP A 68 -4.62 9.33 6.44
C ASP A 68 -6.16 9.40 6.58
N PHE A 69 -6.82 8.25 6.42
CA PHE A 69 -8.27 8.09 6.56
C PHE A 69 -8.75 7.62 7.95
N ASP A 70 -7.85 7.49 8.94
CA ASP A 70 -8.09 6.84 10.24
C ASP A 70 -8.85 5.50 10.13
N ALA A 71 -8.52 4.75 9.08
CA ALA A 71 -9.11 3.47 8.79
C ALA A 71 -8.35 2.36 9.51
N GLN A 72 -9.10 1.34 9.96
CA GLN A 72 -8.51 0.06 10.32
C GLN A 72 -7.80 -0.52 9.08
N PHE A 73 -6.53 -0.89 9.23
CA PHE A 73 -5.76 -1.58 8.19
C PHE A 73 -5.72 -3.08 8.45
N ILE A 74 -6.20 -3.88 7.50
CA ILE A 74 -6.09 -5.34 7.51
C ILE A 74 -5.26 -5.76 6.30
N ALA A 75 -4.15 -6.45 6.53
CA ALA A 75 -3.29 -6.97 5.46
C ALA A 75 -3.47 -8.48 5.33
N ILE A 76 -3.66 -8.94 4.10
CA ILE A 76 -3.72 -10.36 3.71
C ILE A 76 -2.60 -10.59 2.68
N SER A 77 -1.80 -11.64 2.86
CA SER A 77 -0.90 -12.11 1.80
C SER A 77 -1.61 -13.18 0.99
N ALA A 78 -1.77 -13.00 -0.31
CA ALA A 78 -2.40 -14.02 -1.17
C ALA A 78 -1.51 -15.25 -1.40
N VAL A 79 -0.23 -15.19 -0.99
CA VAL A 79 0.70 -16.34 -1.03
C VAL A 79 0.42 -17.33 0.10
N LEU A 80 0.11 -16.82 1.30
CA LEU A 80 -0.11 -17.62 2.50
C LEU A 80 -1.59 -17.72 2.90
N GLY A 81 -2.39 -16.75 2.49
CA GLY A 81 -3.77 -16.58 2.88
C GLY A 81 -4.73 -17.43 2.06
N GLY A 82 -5.86 -17.77 2.66
CA GLY A 82 -6.95 -18.51 2.04
C GLY A 82 -8.31 -17.85 2.28
N VAL A 83 -9.37 -18.62 2.05
CA VAL A 83 -10.76 -18.18 2.28
C VAL A 83 -11.00 -17.80 3.75
N LYS A 84 -10.26 -18.41 4.69
CA LYS A 84 -10.36 -18.09 6.11
C LYS A 84 -9.94 -16.64 6.39
N ASP A 85 -8.78 -16.21 5.88
CA ASP A 85 -8.28 -14.84 6.09
C ASP A 85 -9.23 -13.78 5.51
N ILE A 86 -9.89 -14.11 4.39
CA ILE A 86 -10.92 -13.24 3.80
C ILE A 86 -12.12 -13.11 4.76
N ARG A 87 -12.61 -14.22 5.32
CA ARG A 87 -13.71 -14.20 6.29
C ARG A 87 -13.34 -13.43 7.56
N ASP A 88 -12.16 -13.68 8.11
CA ASP A 88 -11.67 -12.99 9.29
C ASP A 88 -11.55 -11.47 9.03
N ALA A 89 -11.12 -11.06 7.83
CA ALA A 89 -11.09 -9.66 7.43
C ALA A 89 -12.49 -9.04 7.32
N VAL A 90 -13.46 -9.77 6.78
CA VAL A 90 -14.86 -9.34 6.68
C VAL A 90 -15.47 -9.15 8.08
N GLU A 91 -15.28 -10.11 8.99
CA GLU A 91 -15.79 -10.03 10.37
C GLU A 91 -15.20 -8.80 11.10
N ARG A 92 -13.88 -8.60 11.01
CA ARG A 92 -13.22 -7.43 11.57
C ARG A 92 -13.69 -6.11 10.96
N ALA A 93 -13.99 -6.09 9.66
CA ALA A 93 -14.55 -4.91 8.99
C ALA A 93 -15.97 -4.60 9.48
N GLN A 94 -16.80 -5.62 9.73
CA GLN A 94 -18.15 -5.46 10.28
C GLN A 94 -18.12 -4.87 11.69
N VAL A 95 -17.23 -5.38 12.55
CA VAL A 95 -17.03 -4.85 13.92
C VAL A 95 -16.58 -3.38 13.87
N ALA A 96 -15.60 -3.05 13.02
CA ALA A 96 -15.13 -1.68 12.85
C ALA A 96 -16.23 -0.75 12.33
N LYS A 97 -17.04 -1.20 11.36
CA LYS A 97 -18.18 -0.45 10.84
C LYS A 97 -19.22 -0.16 11.92
N GLY A 98 -19.49 -1.12 12.82
CA GLY A 98 -20.35 -0.91 14.00
C GLY A 98 -19.85 0.19 14.94
N SER A 99 -18.53 0.40 14.98
CA SER A 99 -17.87 1.49 15.73
C SER A 99 -17.64 2.75 14.87
N GLN A 100 -18.31 2.88 13.73
CA GLN A 100 -18.16 3.97 12.75
C GLN A 100 -16.73 4.17 12.19
N ARG A 101 -15.87 3.15 12.31
CA ARG A 101 -14.50 3.19 11.78
C ARG A 101 -14.42 2.55 10.40
N ARG A 102 -13.80 3.26 9.45
CA ARG A 102 -13.56 2.74 8.10
C ARG A 102 -12.56 1.57 8.15
N THR A 103 -12.61 0.68 7.16
CA THR A 103 -11.63 -0.41 7.03
C THR A 103 -11.04 -0.41 5.63
N VAL A 104 -9.71 -0.57 5.55
CA VAL A 104 -8.95 -0.85 4.35
C VAL A 104 -8.47 -2.30 4.43
N VAL A 105 -8.86 -3.11 3.44
CA VAL A 105 -8.37 -4.47 3.26
C VAL A 105 -7.33 -4.45 2.14
N PHE A 106 -6.07 -4.63 2.53
CA PHE A 106 -4.95 -4.75 1.63
C PHE A 106 -4.65 -6.22 1.33
N VAL A 107 -4.54 -6.56 0.05
CA VAL A 107 -4.18 -7.90 -0.42
C VAL A 107 -2.88 -7.82 -1.21
N ASP A 108 -1.82 -8.38 -0.66
CA ASP A 108 -0.52 -8.47 -1.34
C ASP A 108 -0.48 -9.67 -2.28
N GLU A 109 0.17 -9.50 -3.42
CA GLU A 109 0.23 -10.47 -4.53
C GLU A 109 -1.14 -11.02 -4.95
N VAL A 110 -2.13 -10.14 -5.13
CA VAL A 110 -3.54 -10.50 -5.42
C VAL A 110 -3.69 -11.44 -6.62
N HIS A 111 -2.75 -11.43 -7.56
CA HIS A 111 -2.70 -12.35 -8.70
C HIS A 111 -2.59 -13.84 -8.30
N ARG A 112 -2.17 -14.14 -7.07
CA ARG A 112 -2.07 -15.51 -6.55
C ARG A 112 -3.41 -16.10 -6.11
N PHE A 113 -4.42 -15.26 -5.88
CA PHE A 113 -5.76 -15.76 -5.57
C PHE A 113 -6.45 -16.29 -6.82
N ASN A 114 -7.10 -17.45 -6.66
CA ASN A 114 -7.96 -17.97 -7.70
C ASN A 114 -9.22 -17.10 -7.86
N LYS A 115 -9.96 -17.32 -8.95
CA LYS A 115 -11.18 -16.55 -9.26
C LYS A 115 -12.20 -16.54 -8.12
N ALA A 116 -12.43 -17.68 -7.46
CA ALA A 116 -13.42 -17.77 -6.38
C ALA A 116 -13.00 -16.95 -5.15
N GLN A 117 -11.71 -16.91 -4.82
CA GLN A 117 -11.17 -16.06 -3.75
C GLN A 117 -11.27 -14.58 -4.10
N GLN A 118 -11.00 -14.20 -5.35
CA GLN A 118 -11.19 -12.83 -5.82
C GLN A 118 -12.67 -12.41 -5.78
N ASP A 119 -13.57 -13.29 -6.23
CA ASP A 119 -15.02 -13.05 -6.22
C ASP A 119 -15.58 -12.89 -4.79
N ALA A 120 -14.94 -13.53 -3.79
CA ALA A 120 -15.34 -13.41 -2.39
C ALA A 120 -15.26 -11.97 -1.84
N PHE A 121 -14.46 -11.09 -2.45
CA PHE A 121 -14.39 -9.68 -2.04
C PHE A 121 -15.53 -8.82 -2.59
N LEU A 122 -16.15 -9.21 -3.71
CA LEU A 122 -17.08 -8.36 -4.48
C LEU A 122 -18.26 -7.82 -3.66
N PRO A 123 -19.01 -8.65 -2.89
CA PRO A 123 -20.18 -8.16 -2.14
C PRO A 123 -19.79 -7.09 -1.10
N HIS A 124 -18.58 -7.19 -0.57
CA HIS A 124 -18.07 -6.31 0.48
C HIS A 124 -17.53 -5.00 -0.09
N VAL A 125 -16.93 -5.04 -1.29
CA VAL A 125 -16.54 -3.84 -2.04
C VAL A 125 -17.79 -3.06 -2.49
N GLU A 126 -18.80 -3.74 -3.02
CA GLU A 126 -20.04 -3.11 -3.49
C GLU A 126 -20.85 -2.46 -2.38
N SER A 127 -20.95 -3.14 -1.23
CA SER A 127 -21.65 -2.60 -0.05
C SER A 127 -20.87 -1.51 0.69
N GLY A 128 -19.63 -1.24 0.28
CA GLY A 128 -18.73 -0.30 0.97
C GLY A 128 -18.39 -0.74 2.40
N LEU A 129 -18.38 -2.05 2.68
CA LEU A 129 -17.99 -2.57 3.99
C LEU A 129 -16.53 -2.24 4.30
N PHE A 130 -15.67 -2.37 3.29
CA PHE A 130 -14.29 -1.95 3.34
C PHE A 130 -13.85 -1.43 1.97
N ILE A 131 -12.72 -0.73 1.97
CA ILE A 131 -12.02 -0.29 0.78
C ILE A 131 -10.97 -1.34 0.46
N PHE A 132 -11.00 -1.86 -0.78
CA PHE A 132 -10.08 -2.90 -1.22
C PHE A 132 -8.86 -2.29 -1.88
N ILE A 133 -7.66 -2.72 -1.47
CA ILE A 133 -6.40 -2.36 -2.12
C ILE A 133 -5.66 -3.65 -2.48
N GLY A 134 -5.66 -4.02 -3.76
CA GLY A 134 -4.86 -5.15 -4.24
C GLY A 134 -3.48 -4.68 -4.69
N ALA A 135 -2.41 -5.41 -4.36
CA ALA A 135 -1.07 -5.18 -4.89
C ALA A 135 -0.64 -6.36 -5.77
N THR A 136 0.02 -6.06 -6.88
CA THR A 136 0.56 -7.09 -7.78
C THR A 136 1.79 -6.59 -8.54
N THR A 137 2.73 -7.49 -8.82
CA THR A 137 3.81 -7.28 -9.80
C THR A 137 3.37 -7.64 -11.22
N GLU A 138 2.43 -8.57 -11.34
CA GLU A 138 1.88 -9.05 -12.61
C GLU A 138 0.84 -8.08 -13.18
N ASN A 139 0.67 -8.11 -14.51
CA ASN A 139 -0.29 -7.26 -15.18
C ASN A 139 -1.73 -7.60 -14.74
N PRO A 140 -2.45 -6.65 -14.11
CA PRO A 140 -3.73 -6.93 -13.49
C PRO A 140 -4.82 -7.32 -14.48
N SER A 141 -4.71 -6.92 -15.76
CA SER A 141 -5.71 -7.27 -16.78
C SER A 141 -5.78 -8.76 -17.12
N PHE A 142 -4.74 -9.53 -16.79
CA PHE A 142 -4.70 -10.98 -17.00
C PHE A 142 -5.00 -11.78 -15.73
N GLU A 143 -4.50 -11.30 -14.59
CA GLU A 143 -4.51 -12.06 -13.33
C GLU A 143 -5.62 -11.66 -12.36
N VAL A 144 -6.16 -10.45 -12.49
CA VAL A 144 -7.29 -9.97 -11.68
C VAL A 144 -8.57 -10.06 -12.49
N ASN A 145 -9.62 -10.60 -11.88
CA ASN A 145 -10.88 -10.79 -12.56
C ASN A 145 -11.53 -9.44 -12.93
N SER A 146 -12.33 -9.45 -14.00
CA SER A 146 -12.97 -8.24 -14.53
C SER A 146 -13.98 -7.61 -13.57
N ALA A 147 -14.55 -8.40 -12.64
CA ALA A 147 -15.50 -7.91 -11.65
C ALA A 147 -14.83 -7.01 -10.60
N LEU A 148 -13.63 -7.38 -10.13
CA LEU A 148 -12.83 -6.53 -9.25
C LEU A 148 -12.28 -5.32 -10.00
N LEU A 149 -11.76 -5.51 -11.22
CA LEU A 149 -11.23 -4.42 -12.03
C LEU A 149 -12.29 -3.35 -12.37
N SER A 150 -13.55 -3.73 -12.54
CA SER A 150 -14.63 -2.75 -12.79
C SER A 150 -15.01 -1.93 -11.55
N ARG A 151 -14.56 -2.32 -10.35
CA ARG A 151 -14.82 -1.64 -9.07
C ARG A 151 -13.57 -1.04 -8.45
N ALA A 152 -12.40 -1.21 -9.07
CA ALA A 152 -11.12 -0.77 -8.55
C ALA A 152 -10.33 0.02 -9.60
N THR A 153 -9.83 1.20 -9.23
CA THR A 153 -8.95 1.96 -10.12
C THR A 153 -7.55 1.34 -10.15
N VAL A 154 -6.96 1.20 -11.34
CA VAL A 154 -5.59 0.68 -11.47
C VAL A 154 -4.60 1.84 -11.42
N HIS A 155 -3.66 1.79 -10.48
CA HIS A 155 -2.56 2.75 -10.34
C HIS A 155 -1.23 2.06 -10.61
N VAL A 156 -0.50 2.56 -11.60
CA VAL A 156 0.81 2.02 -12.00
C VAL A 156 1.91 2.73 -11.23
N LEU A 157 2.60 1.99 -10.38
CA LEU A 157 3.79 2.45 -9.66
C LEU A 157 5.03 2.19 -10.52
N LYS A 158 5.92 3.18 -10.57
CA LYS A 158 7.15 3.12 -11.36
C LYS A 158 8.32 2.67 -10.51
N SER A 159 9.30 2.03 -11.15
CA SER A 159 10.62 1.86 -10.56
C SER A 159 11.22 3.21 -10.22
N LEU A 160 12.03 3.24 -9.17
CA LEU A 160 12.75 4.41 -8.72
C LEU A 160 13.86 4.74 -9.73
N GLY A 161 13.98 6.01 -10.11
CA GLY A 161 15.08 6.51 -10.92
C GLY A 161 16.35 6.75 -10.08
N GLU A 162 17.44 7.17 -10.73
CA GLU A 162 18.70 7.50 -10.04
C GLU A 162 18.52 8.62 -9.00
N ASP A 163 17.78 9.68 -9.35
CA ASP A 163 17.47 10.79 -8.43
C ASP A 163 16.67 10.31 -7.20
N ASP A 164 15.69 9.42 -7.40
CA ASP A 164 14.86 8.84 -6.34
C ASP A 164 15.70 7.97 -5.39
N LEU A 165 16.64 7.20 -5.94
CA LEU A 165 17.56 6.37 -5.16
C LEU A 165 18.51 7.26 -4.34
N GLY A 166 19.01 8.34 -4.94
CA GLY A 166 19.79 9.35 -4.23
C GLY A 166 19.03 9.94 -3.03
N GLU A 167 17.77 10.33 -3.22
CA GLU A 167 16.92 10.82 -2.14
C GLU A 167 16.70 9.77 -1.05
N LEU A 168 16.38 8.53 -1.43
CA LEU A 168 16.20 7.41 -0.49
C LEU A 168 17.42 7.14 0.37
N LEU A 169 18.62 7.29 -0.18
CA LEU A 169 19.88 7.08 0.53
C LEU A 169 20.21 8.21 1.52
N THR A 170 19.74 9.44 1.26
CA THR A 170 19.97 10.57 2.17
C THR A 170 19.12 10.52 3.45
N ARG A 171 17.92 9.93 3.40
CA ARG A 171 17.04 9.78 4.58
C ARG A 171 17.66 9.00 5.75
N PRO A 172 18.21 7.80 5.56
CA PRO A 172 18.85 7.06 6.64
C PRO A 172 20.04 7.79 7.25
N ALA A 173 20.78 8.60 6.49
CA ALA A 173 21.91 9.35 7.05
C ALA A 173 21.46 10.33 8.15
N ALA A 174 20.32 11.01 7.94
CA ALA A 174 19.72 11.88 8.95
C ALA A 174 19.17 11.09 10.16
N LEU A 175 18.61 9.90 9.92
CA LEU A 175 17.94 9.08 10.93
C LEU A 175 18.93 8.24 11.78
N LEU A 176 20.10 7.92 11.23
CA LEU A 176 21.15 7.10 11.86
C LEU A 176 22.32 7.94 12.38
N HIS A 177 22.29 9.27 12.23
CA HIS A 177 23.46 10.15 12.43
C HIS A 177 24.72 9.64 11.71
N ALA A 178 24.53 8.97 10.57
CA ALA A 178 25.62 8.39 9.81
C ALA A 178 26.37 9.51 9.06
N PRO A 179 27.69 9.40 8.87
CA PRO A 179 28.43 10.35 8.04
C PRO A 179 27.83 10.38 6.62
N PRO A 180 27.87 11.54 5.95
CA PRO A 180 27.35 11.66 4.59
C PRO A 180 28.03 10.63 3.68
N LEU A 181 27.25 10.01 2.79
CA LEU A 181 27.78 9.11 1.78
C LEU A 181 28.85 9.85 0.96
N SER A 182 30.04 9.25 0.86
CA SER A 182 31.10 9.73 -0.02
C SER A 182 30.64 9.65 -1.47
N ASP A 183 31.20 10.49 -2.34
CA ASP A 183 30.83 10.51 -3.76
C ASP A 183 31.04 9.13 -4.41
N VAL A 184 32.10 8.41 -4.03
CA VAL A 184 32.40 7.03 -4.47
C VAL A 184 31.33 6.02 -4.04
N ALA A 185 30.63 6.26 -2.92
CA ALA A 185 29.57 5.39 -2.42
C ALA A 185 28.19 5.72 -3.00
N ARG A 186 28.01 6.90 -3.64
CA ARG A 186 26.76 7.26 -4.31
C ARG A 186 26.67 6.69 -5.73
N ASP A 187 27.81 6.50 -6.38
CA ASP A 187 27.91 6.02 -7.77
C ASP A 187 27.98 4.48 -7.88
N ARG A 188 27.71 3.72 -6.81
CA ARG A 188 27.76 2.25 -6.72
C ARG A 188 26.44 1.65 -6.30
#